data_AF-C4V7M8-F1
#
_entry.id   AF-C4V7M8-F1
#
_cell.length_a   1.000
_cell.length_b   1.000
_cell.length_c   1.000
_cell.angle_alpha   90.00
_cell.angle_beta   90.00
_cell.angle_gamma   90.00
#
_symmetry.space_group_name_H-M   'P 1'
#
loop_
_entity.id
_entity.type
_entity.pdbx_description
1 polymer ?
#
loop_
_entity_poly.entity_id
_entity_poly.type
_entity_poly.pdbx_seq_one_letter_code
_entity_poly.pdbx_strand_id
1 'polypeptide(L)'
;MFHIFYLLVPLNLSIMRRRNHGKKFSVETTNNQKQKERYKIQGLANLLYTKLNMNSNYFHYFKFTNFIKRTVFTLIMLGLFIFISTKHVSYLVSLVVFLTLFILKEIISIARTQQGYVCHIGIVITFSLVIYNYYLFDALTLIYPSMYNIFLAFKKVYFYIYLICLIFFVCSFKPGKLKKQFSLFSLIHLASYLVGNCCRSAIKNVGVGKFWLFFPSTLVICNDIFAYIVGKLIGHTPLFRLSPKKTVEGYIGGFIFTLIYGYIFISFTTEIHSF
;
A
#
# COMPACT_ATOMS: atom_id res chain seq x y z
N MET A 1 5.03 22.26 3.44
CA MET A 1 6.32 22.97 3.37
C MET A 1 6.03 24.38 3.82
N PHE A 2 6.59 24.75 4.96
CA PHE A 2 6.29 25.95 5.75
C PHE A 2 6.49 27.24 4.95
N HIS A 3 5.53 28.17 4.97
CA HIS A 3 5.81 29.57 4.70
C HIS A 3 4.81 30.51 5.38
N ILE A 4 5.39 31.41 6.19
CA ILE A 4 5.05 32.83 6.35
C ILE A 4 3.76 33.12 7.12
N PHE A 5 3.90 33.47 8.39
CA PHE A 5 3.18 34.60 8.99
C PHE A 5 3.79 34.88 10.37
N TYR A 6 4.73 35.82 10.46
CA TYR A 6 4.96 36.68 11.63
C TYR A 6 5.96 37.76 11.25
N LEU A 7 5.43 38.85 10.70
CA LEU A 7 6.15 40.09 10.44
C LEU A 7 5.21 41.22 10.90
N LEU A 8 5.22 41.51 12.20
CA LEU A 8 4.53 42.66 12.78
C LEU A 8 5.33 43.18 13.98
N VAL A 9 6.35 43.98 13.70
CA VAL A 9 6.77 45.05 14.61
C VAL A 9 7.17 46.24 13.73
N PRO A 10 6.41 47.34 13.74
CA PRO A 10 7.00 48.66 13.63
C PRO A 10 6.91 49.32 15.01
N LEU A 11 8.06 49.40 15.66
CA LEU A 11 8.29 50.26 16.81
C LEU A 11 8.41 51.68 16.24
N ASN A 12 7.38 52.50 16.36
CA ASN A 12 7.46 53.91 16.00
C ASN A 12 6.84 54.74 17.12
N LEU A 13 7.70 55.36 17.93
CA LEU A 13 7.33 56.32 18.96
C LEU A 13 8.32 57.48 18.91
N SER A 14 7.99 58.46 18.08
CA SER A 14 8.60 59.79 18.07
C SER A 14 7.77 60.77 18.92
N ILE A 15 8.40 61.27 19.98
CA ILE A 15 8.38 62.65 20.51
C ILE A 15 7.02 63.30 20.83
N MET A 16 6.75 63.66 22.10
CA MET A 16 6.82 65.06 22.60
C MET A 16 6.55 65.19 24.13
N ARG A 17 7.05 66.30 24.68
CA ARG A 17 7.41 66.65 26.07
C ARG A 17 6.25 67.38 26.81
N ARG A 18 5.99 67.09 28.11
CA ARG A 18 5.88 68.07 29.24
C ARG A 18 5.20 67.52 30.54
N ARG A 19 5.93 67.67 31.67
CA ARG A 19 5.57 68.01 33.07
C ARG A 19 4.57 67.17 33.91
N ASN A 20 5.14 66.30 34.75
CA ASN A 20 5.09 66.27 36.23
C ASN A 20 3.79 66.26 37.07
N HIS A 21 2.62 65.89 36.54
CA HIS A 21 1.51 65.40 37.38
C HIS A 21 1.18 63.90 37.21
N GLY A 22 1.94 63.19 36.36
CA GLY A 22 1.57 61.85 35.89
C GLY A 22 2.25 60.65 36.55
N LYS A 23 3.21 60.79 37.47
CA LYS A 23 4.05 59.63 37.90
C LYS A 23 3.30 58.52 38.65
N LYS A 24 2.22 58.82 39.38
CA LYS A 24 1.40 57.81 40.07
C LYS A 24 0.43 57.12 39.10
N PHE A 25 -0.22 57.92 38.25
CA PHE A 25 -1.16 57.46 37.23
C PHE A 25 -0.50 56.67 36.10
N SER A 26 0.73 57.02 35.72
CA SER A 26 1.52 56.30 34.70
C SER A 26 1.96 54.92 35.18
N VAL A 27 2.30 54.75 36.47
CA VAL A 27 2.71 53.44 37.02
C VAL A 27 1.50 52.50 37.19
N GLU A 28 0.36 53.02 37.65
CA GLU A 28 -0.91 52.24 37.72
C GLU A 28 -1.42 51.81 36.34
N THR A 29 -1.38 52.70 35.34
CA THR A 29 -1.77 52.34 33.96
C THR A 29 -0.82 51.32 33.34
N THR A 30 0.50 51.42 33.61
CA THR A 30 1.49 50.44 33.13
C THR A 30 1.34 49.08 33.82
N ASN A 31 1.03 49.05 35.13
CA ASN A 31 0.78 47.80 35.86
C ASN A 31 -0.54 47.14 35.43
N ASN A 32 -1.60 47.93 35.22
CA ASN A 32 -2.87 47.42 34.70
C ASN A 32 -2.75 46.90 33.26
N GLN A 33 -1.92 47.51 32.41
CA GLN A 33 -1.61 47.01 31.07
C GLN A 33 -0.81 45.70 31.12
N LYS A 34 0.26 45.62 31.94
CA LYS A 34 1.03 44.38 32.14
C LYS A 34 0.17 43.26 32.72
N GLN A 35 -0.76 43.58 33.61
CA GLN A 35 -1.68 42.61 34.19
C GLN A 35 -2.71 42.12 33.16
N LYS A 36 -3.27 43.00 32.33
CA LYS A 36 -4.10 42.60 31.18
C LYS A 36 -3.36 41.73 30.16
N GLU A 37 -2.09 42.03 29.88
CA GLU A 37 -1.25 41.20 29.00
C GLU A 37 -0.97 39.82 29.61
N ARG A 38 -0.70 39.73 30.92
CA ARG A 38 -0.54 38.44 31.61
C ARG A 38 -1.81 37.58 31.53
N TYR A 39 -2.99 38.15 31.77
CA TYR A 39 -4.26 37.43 31.61
C TYR A 39 -4.49 36.98 30.16
N LYS A 40 -4.10 37.79 29.17
CA LYS A 40 -4.21 37.45 27.75
C LYS A 40 -3.28 36.30 27.35
N ILE A 41 -2.04 36.31 27.84
CA ILE A 41 -1.05 35.24 27.61
C ILE A 41 -1.50 33.94 28.30
N GLN A 42 -2.04 34.03 29.52
CA GLN A 42 -2.55 32.86 30.25
C GLN A 42 -3.79 32.26 29.57
N GLY A 43 -4.68 33.10 29.01
CA GLY A 43 -5.79 32.65 28.17
C GLY A 43 -5.33 31.96 26.88
N LEU A 44 -4.33 32.51 26.19
CA LEU A 44 -3.72 31.90 25.00
C LEU A 44 -3.04 30.56 25.32
N ALA A 45 -2.32 30.49 26.44
CA ALA A 45 -1.67 29.26 26.91
C ALA A 45 -2.69 28.16 27.24
N ASN A 46 -3.77 28.49 27.93
CA ASN A 46 -4.85 27.53 28.21
C ASN A 46 -5.52 27.03 26.93
N LEU A 47 -5.74 27.92 25.95
CA LEU A 47 -6.36 27.57 24.67
C LEU A 47 -5.45 26.68 23.80
N LEU A 48 -4.13 26.94 23.81
CA LEU A 48 -3.14 26.07 23.20
C LEU A 48 -3.05 24.72 23.90
N TYR A 49 -3.07 24.69 25.23
CA TYR A 49 -3.06 23.46 26.02
C TYR A 49 -4.30 22.59 25.74
N THR A 50 -5.51 23.19 25.70
CA THR A 50 -6.73 22.45 25.34
C THR A 50 -6.67 21.93 23.91
N LYS A 51 -6.17 22.75 22.97
CA LYS A 51 -6.04 22.34 21.56
C LYS A 51 -5.04 21.20 21.38
N LEU A 52 -3.92 21.22 22.10
CA LEU A 52 -2.92 20.14 22.11
C LEU A 52 -3.47 18.86 22.74
N ASN A 53 -4.17 18.96 23.88
CA ASN A 53 -4.76 17.82 24.56
C ASN A 53 -5.87 17.16 23.73
N MET A 54 -6.73 17.98 23.09
CA MET A 54 -7.71 17.49 22.12
C MET A 54 -7.03 16.74 20.97
N ASN A 55 -5.99 17.32 20.36
CA ASN A 55 -5.28 16.69 19.25
C ASN A 55 -4.61 15.35 19.65
N SER A 56 -4.07 15.27 20.87
CA SER A 56 -3.50 14.04 21.45
C SER A 56 -4.57 12.95 21.64
N ASN A 57 -5.73 13.32 22.21
CA ASN A 57 -6.86 12.40 22.41
C ASN A 57 -7.45 11.92 21.09
N TYR A 58 -7.62 12.80 20.09
CA TYR A 58 -8.03 12.41 18.74
C TYR A 58 -7.01 11.48 18.09
N PHE A 59 -5.72 11.74 18.25
CA PHE A 59 -4.66 10.88 17.71
C PHE A 59 -4.69 9.49 18.35
N HIS A 60 -4.86 9.41 19.68
CA HIS A 60 -4.96 8.13 20.39
C HIS A 60 -6.23 7.36 19.99
N TYR A 61 -7.38 8.03 19.93
CA TYR A 61 -8.65 7.45 19.48
C TYR A 61 -8.57 6.97 18.02
N PHE A 62 -7.95 7.75 17.14
CA PHE A 62 -7.71 7.36 15.74
C PHE A 62 -6.79 6.14 15.63
N LYS A 63 -5.74 6.06 16.44
CA LYS A 63 -4.85 4.89 16.48
C LYS A 63 -5.57 3.63 16.97
N PHE A 64 -6.39 3.77 18.01
CA PHE A 64 -7.17 2.66 18.59
C PHE A 64 -8.25 2.16 17.63
N THR A 65 -9.03 3.06 17.01
CA THR A 65 -10.05 2.68 16.03
C THR A 65 -9.44 2.02 14.79
N ASN A 66 -8.29 2.50 14.31
CA ASN A 66 -7.57 1.84 13.22
C ASN A 66 -7.00 0.48 13.64
N PHE A 67 -6.54 0.34 14.88
CA PHE A 67 -6.10 -0.95 15.40
C PHE A 67 -7.25 -1.96 15.42
N ILE A 68 -8.42 -1.58 15.96
CA ILE A 68 -9.63 -2.43 15.97
C ILE A 68 -10.06 -2.79 14.54
N LYS A 69 -10.14 -1.80 13.64
CA LYS A 69 -10.49 -2.08 12.23
C LYS A 69 -9.53 -3.11 11.65
N ARG A 70 -8.22 -2.94 11.85
CA ARG A 70 -7.21 -3.88 11.37
C ARG A 70 -7.40 -5.28 11.95
N THR A 71 -7.58 -5.43 13.26
CA THR A 71 -7.75 -6.75 13.89
C THR A 71 -9.02 -7.45 13.41
N VAL A 72 -10.13 -6.73 13.30
CA VAL A 72 -11.40 -7.29 12.79
C VAL A 72 -11.25 -7.74 11.34
N PHE A 73 -10.71 -6.91 10.44
CA PHE A 73 -10.50 -7.32 9.05
C PHE A 73 -9.50 -8.49 8.93
N THR A 74 -8.46 -8.56 9.77
CA THR A 74 -7.55 -9.71 9.75
C THR A 74 -8.24 -11.00 10.15
N LEU A 75 -9.10 -10.98 11.18
CA LEU A 75 -9.86 -12.16 11.60
C LEU A 75 -10.86 -12.60 10.52
N ILE A 76 -11.55 -11.65 9.89
CA ILE A 76 -12.47 -11.93 8.78
C ILE A 76 -11.71 -12.55 7.60
N MET A 77 -10.58 -11.96 7.18
CA MET A 77 -9.77 -12.47 6.07
C MET A 77 -9.24 -13.88 6.36
N LEU A 78 -8.76 -14.12 7.59
CA LEU A 78 -8.28 -15.45 8.01
C LEU A 78 -9.42 -16.47 7.99
N GLY A 79 -10.59 -16.13 8.54
CA GLY A 79 -11.77 -16.99 8.55
C GLY A 79 -12.25 -17.34 7.14
N LEU A 80 -12.33 -16.34 6.24
CA LEU A 80 -12.68 -16.55 4.84
C LEU A 80 -11.68 -17.45 4.12
N PHE A 81 -10.38 -17.24 4.34
CA PHE A 81 -9.33 -18.06 3.73
C PHE A 81 -9.42 -19.51 4.19
N ILE A 82 -9.58 -19.77 5.49
CA ILE A 82 -9.78 -21.12 6.03
C ILE A 82 -11.05 -21.74 5.43
N PHE A 83 -12.16 -21.00 5.42
CA PHE A 83 -13.42 -21.48 4.85
C PHE A 83 -13.27 -21.91 3.38
N ILE A 84 -12.70 -21.06 2.53
CA ILE A 84 -12.45 -21.35 1.11
C ILE A 84 -11.55 -22.58 0.96
N SER A 85 -10.57 -22.73 1.84
CA SER A 85 -9.58 -23.80 1.77
C SER A 85 -10.16 -25.19 2.08
N THR A 86 -11.22 -25.26 2.87
CA THR A 86 -11.96 -26.51 3.11
C THR A 86 -12.78 -26.97 1.90
N LYS A 87 -13.11 -26.07 0.96
CA LYS A 87 -13.92 -26.38 -0.22
C LYS A 87 -13.10 -27.01 -1.35
N HIS A 88 -13.78 -27.31 -2.46
CA HIS A 88 -13.15 -27.85 -3.67
C HIS A 88 -12.08 -26.90 -4.22
N VAL A 89 -11.09 -27.45 -4.94
CA VAL A 89 -9.91 -26.72 -5.48
C VAL A 89 -10.30 -25.52 -6.36
N SER A 90 -11.45 -25.59 -7.03
CA SER A 90 -11.99 -24.50 -7.85
C SER A 90 -12.15 -23.18 -7.09
N TYR A 91 -12.53 -23.22 -5.80
CA TYR A 91 -12.69 -22.01 -4.99
C TYR A 91 -11.35 -21.31 -4.71
N LEU A 92 -10.27 -22.08 -4.53
CA LEU A 92 -8.92 -21.53 -4.39
C LEU A 92 -8.42 -20.94 -5.70
N VAL A 93 -8.73 -21.57 -6.84
CA VAL A 93 -8.44 -20.99 -8.16
C VAL A 93 -9.16 -19.67 -8.33
N SER A 94 -10.45 -19.58 -7.99
CA SER A 94 -11.20 -18.32 -8.02
C SER A 94 -10.61 -17.25 -7.09
N LEU A 95 -10.16 -17.62 -5.89
CA LEU A 95 -9.47 -16.72 -4.97
C LEU A 95 -8.17 -16.16 -5.60
N VAL A 96 -7.34 -17.03 -6.18
CA VAL A 96 -6.09 -16.63 -6.84
C VAL A 96 -6.38 -15.63 -7.96
N VAL A 97 -7.34 -15.93 -8.83
CA VAL A 97 -7.75 -15.05 -9.94
C VAL A 97 -8.24 -13.70 -9.41
N PHE A 98 -9.05 -13.70 -8.34
CA PHE A 98 -9.56 -12.48 -7.72
C PHE A 98 -8.40 -11.61 -7.19
N LEU A 99 -7.48 -12.19 -6.41
CA LEU A 99 -6.34 -11.47 -5.86
C LEU A 99 -5.43 -10.91 -6.97
N THR A 100 -5.15 -11.69 -8.02
CA THR A 100 -4.29 -11.23 -9.12
C THR A 100 -4.93 -10.12 -9.96
N LEU A 101 -6.26 -10.10 -10.11
CA LEU A 101 -6.97 -8.98 -10.72
C LEU A 101 -6.90 -7.70 -9.88
N PHE A 102 -6.97 -7.81 -8.55
CA PHE A 102 -6.79 -6.67 -7.65
C PHE A 102 -5.37 -6.09 -7.73
N ILE A 103 -4.35 -6.96 -7.73
CA ILE A 103 -2.95 -6.57 -7.93
C ILE A 103 -2.78 -5.86 -9.28
N LEU A 104 -3.35 -6.43 -10.35
CA LEU A 104 -3.29 -5.82 -11.69
C LEU A 104 -3.91 -4.42 -11.71
N LYS A 105 -5.10 -4.25 -11.09
CA LYS A 105 -5.77 -2.95 -10.94
C LYS A 105 -4.88 -1.94 -10.22
N GLU A 106 -4.25 -2.33 -9.12
CA GLU A 106 -3.38 -1.46 -8.33
C GLU A 106 -2.14 -1.03 -9.13
N ILE A 107 -1.47 -1.98 -9.79
CA ILE A 107 -0.27 -1.68 -10.59
C ILE A 107 -0.60 -0.75 -11.76
N ILE A 108 -1.73 -0.97 -12.45
CA ILE A 108 -2.20 -0.06 -13.51
C ILE A 108 -2.43 1.34 -12.95
N SER A 109 -3.07 1.45 -11.77
CA SER A 109 -3.31 2.73 -11.12
C SER A 109 -2.01 3.48 -10.83
N ILE A 110 -1.01 2.78 -10.28
CA ILE A 110 0.31 3.35 -9.98
C ILE A 110 1.01 3.78 -11.27
N ALA A 111 1.07 2.91 -12.29
CA ALA A 111 1.72 3.20 -13.56
C ALA A 111 1.10 4.43 -14.25
N ARG A 112 -0.23 4.54 -14.25
CA ARG A 112 -0.94 5.70 -14.82
C ARG A 112 -0.68 6.99 -14.03
N THR A 113 -0.62 6.89 -12.71
CA THR A 113 -0.34 8.03 -11.82
C THR A 113 1.08 8.57 -12.06
N GLN A 114 2.07 7.68 -12.15
CA GLN A 114 3.47 8.06 -12.43
C GLN A 114 3.64 8.70 -13.81
N GLN A 115 2.92 8.21 -14.82
CA GLN A 115 3.02 8.71 -16.20
C GLN A 115 2.06 9.87 -16.51
N GLY A 116 1.24 10.32 -15.56
CA GLY A 116 0.37 11.48 -15.72
C GLY A 116 -0.82 11.27 -16.67
N TYR A 117 -1.42 10.08 -16.67
CA TYR A 117 -2.67 9.78 -17.39
C TYR A 117 -2.65 10.09 -18.89
N VAL A 118 -1.51 9.83 -19.55
CA VAL A 118 -1.27 10.16 -20.97
C VAL A 118 -2.06 9.34 -21.99
N CYS A 119 -2.66 8.23 -21.57
CA CYS A 119 -3.48 7.34 -22.41
C CYS A 119 -4.88 7.16 -21.83
N HIS A 120 -5.85 6.92 -22.72
CA HIS A 120 -7.22 6.55 -22.35
C HIS A 120 -7.21 5.27 -21.51
N ILE A 121 -8.00 5.28 -20.43
CA ILE A 121 -8.07 4.14 -19.50
C ILE A 121 -8.54 2.87 -20.18
N GLY A 122 -9.47 2.96 -21.15
CA GLY A 122 -9.98 1.82 -21.90
C GLY A 122 -8.86 1.04 -22.61
N ILE A 123 -8.00 1.73 -23.35
CA ILE A 123 -6.86 1.12 -24.06
C ILE A 123 -5.93 0.40 -23.08
N VAL A 124 -5.63 1.05 -21.94
CA VAL A 124 -4.76 0.50 -20.90
C VAL A 124 -5.36 -0.78 -20.28
N ILE A 125 -6.63 -0.72 -19.86
CA ILE A 125 -7.32 -1.87 -19.27
C ILE A 125 -7.42 -3.01 -20.29
N THR A 126 -7.75 -2.72 -21.54
CA THR A 126 -7.87 -3.73 -22.59
C THR A 126 -6.55 -4.46 -22.80
N PHE A 127 -5.41 -3.76 -22.96
CA PHE A 127 -4.11 -4.43 -23.05
C PHE A 127 -3.82 -5.30 -21.84
N SER A 128 -4.04 -4.76 -20.63
CA SER A 128 -3.79 -5.51 -19.41
C SER A 128 -4.61 -6.78 -19.32
N LEU A 129 -5.92 -6.69 -19.58
CA LEU A 129 -6.81 -7.83 -19.51
C LEU A 129 -6.51 -8.86 -20.60
N VAL A 130 -6.21 -8.43 -21.82
CA VAL A 130 -5.88 -9.36 -22.92
C VAL A 130 -4.64 -10.20 -22.58
N ILE A 131 -3.57 -9.54 -22.13
CA ILE A 131 -2.32 -10.23 -21.75
C ILE A 131 -2.56 -11.15 -20.55
N TYR A 132 -3.22 -10.65 -19.51
CA TYR A 132 -3.53 -11.43 -18.32
C TYR A 132 -4.38 -12.68 -18.64
N ASN A 133 -5.45 -12.52 -19.41
CA ASN A 133 -6.36 -13.61 -19.76
C ASN A 133 -5.65 -14.68 -20.60
N TYR A 134 -4.72 -14.31 -21.48
CA TYR A 134 -3.94 -15.28 -22.25
C TYR A 134 -3.22 -16.30 -21.35
N TYR A 135 -2.59 -15.84 -20.25
CA TYR A 135 -1.92 -16.70 -19.27
C TYR A 135 -2.90 -17.45 -18.36
N LEU A 136 -4.00 -16.80 -17.96
CA LEU A 136 -5.05 -17.41 -17.16
C LEU A 136 -5.66 -18.62 -17.87
N PHE A 137 -6.08 -18.47 -19.12
CA PHE A 137 -6.68 -19.55 -19.89
C PHE A 137 -5.70 -20.71 -20.12
N ASP A 138 -4.41 -20.42 -20.27
CA ASP A 138 -3.38 -21.46 -20.38
C ASP A 138 -3.19 -22.27 -19.08
N ALA A 139 -3.59 -21.72 -17.93
CA ALA A 139 -3.59 -22.46 -16.65
C ALA A 139 -4.90 -23.22 -16.44
N LEU A 140 -6.03 -22.62 -16.84
CA LEU A 140 -7.36 -23.24 -16.70
C LEU A 140 -7.53 -24.49 -17.57
N THR A 141 -6.87 -24.58 -18.73
CA THR A 141 -6.85 -25.79 -19.56
C THR A 141 -6.33 -27.02 -18.82
N LEU A 142 -5.41 -26.85 -17.87
CA LEU A 142 -4.87 -27.95 -17.07
C LEU A 142 -5.84 -28.40 -15.97
N ILE A 143 -6.63 -27.48 -15.42
CA ILE A 143 -7.61 -27.77 -14.37
C ILE A 143 -8.90 -28.35 -14.97
N TYR A 144 -9.29 -27.89 -16.16
CA TYR A 144 -10.52 -28.29 -16.84
C TYR A 144 -10.22 -28.78 -18.28
N PRO A 145 -9.67 -29.99 -18.46
CA PRO A 145 -9.29 -30.52 -19.77
C PRO A 145 -10.47 -30.61 -20.76
N SER A 146 -11.68 -30.87 -20.25
CA SER A 146 -12.90 -30.93 -21.06
C SER A 146 -13.23 -29.62 -21.79
N MET A 147 -12.71 -28.49 -21.30
CA MET A 147 -12.95 -27.15 -21.85
C MET A 147 -11.79 -26.66 -22.73
N TYR A 148 -10.83 -27.53 -23.06
CA TYR A 148 -9.61 -27.15 -23.80
C TYR A 148 -9.89 -26.40 -25.11
N ASN A 149 -10.79 -26.92 -25.95
CA ASN A 149 -11.12 -26.31 -27.25
C ASN A 149 -11.74 -24.91 -27.10
N ILE A 150 -12.56 -24.72 -26.07
CA ILE A 150 -13.19 -23.43 -25.76
C ILE A 150 -12.13 -22.42 -25.33
N PHE A 151 -11.22 -22.80 -24.42
CA PHE A 151 -10.13 -21.92 -23.99
C PHE A 151 -9.17 -21.58 -25.12
N LEU A 152 -8.88 -22.53 -26.02
CA LEU A 152 -8.06 -22.28 -27.20
C LEU A 152 -8.72 -21.28 -28.17
N ALA A 153 -10.04 -21.37 -28.37
CA ALA A 153 -10.79 -20.41 -29.17
C ALA A 153 -10.70 -19.00 -28.57
N PHE A 154 -10.88 -18.86 -27.25
CA PHE A 154 -10.71 -17.57 -26.56
C PHE A 154 -9.29 -16.99 -26.72
N LYS A 155 -8.24 -17.81 -26.64
CA LYS A 155 -6.85 -17.34 -26.86
C LYS A 155 -6.66 -16.71 -28.24
N LYS A 156 -7.27 -17.28 -29.29
CA LYS A 156 -7.25 -16.69 -30.64
C LYS A 156 -7.97 -15.34 -30.66
N VAL A 157 -9.14 -15.24 -30.04
CA VAL A 157 -9.91 -13.98 -29.94
C VAL A 157 -9.09 -12.89 -29.25
N TYR A 158 -8.42 -13.21 -28.12
CA TYR A 158 -7.57 -12.26 -27.41
C TYR A 158 -6.42 -11.72 -28.27
N PHE A 159 -5.84 -12.54 -29.14
CA PHE A 159 -4.82 -12.08 -30.09
C PHE A 159 -5.37 -11.02 -31.07
N TYR A 160 -6.56 -11.22 -31.63
CA TYR A 160 -7.17 -10.23 -32.53
C TYR A 160 -7.57 -8.95 -31.79
N ILE A 161 -8.13 -9.05 -30.57
CA ILE A 161 -8.42 -7.88 -29.73
C ILE A 161 -7.15 -7.08 -29.42
N TYR A 162 -6.03 -7.77 -29.18
CA TYR A 162 -4.73 -7.12 -28.99
C TYR A 162 -4.33 -6.28 -30.21
N LEU A 163 -4.43 -6.83 -31.42
CA LEU A 163 -4.08 -6.12 -32.66
C LEU A 163 -4.96 -4.88 -32.87
N ILE A 164 -6.27 -5.00 -32.65
CA ILE A 164 -7.20 -3.87 -32.74
C ILE A 164 -6.83 -2.79 -31.71
N CYS A 165 -6.55 -3.19 -30.47
CA CYS A 165 -6.13 -2.27 -29.41
C CYS A 165 -4.79 -1.60 -29.73
N LEU A 166 -3.88 -2.30 -30.41
CA LEU A 166 -2.60 -1.75 -30.89
C LEU A 166 -2.82 -0.64 -31.92
N ILE A 167 -3.72 -0.84 -32.88
CA ILE A 167 -4.07 0.20 -33.86
C ILE A 167 -4.63 1.44 -33.14
N PHE A 168 -5.59 1.26 -32.23
CA PHE A 168 -6.15 2.38 -31.45
C PHE A 168 -5.09 3.09 -30.58
N PHE A 169 -4.14 2.35 -30.03
CA PHE A 169 -3.04 2.93 -29.26
C PHE A 169 -2.12 3.80 -30.12
N VAL A 170 -1.75 3.33 -31.31
CA VAL A 170 -0.94 4.09 -32.26
C VAL A 170 -1.69 5.35 -32.72
N CYS A 171 -2.99 5.23 -33.02
CA CYS A 171 -3.85 6.38 -33.34
C CYS A 171 -4.01 7.37 -32.16
N SER A 172 -3.79 6.95 -30.92
CA SER A 172 -3.90 7.78 -29.72
C SER A 172 -2.63 8.60 -29.42
N PHE A 173 -1.63 8.59 -30.28
CA PHE A 173 -0.39 9.35 -30.07
C PHE A 173 -0.63 10.86 -30.05
N LYS A 174 -0.02 11.51 -29.06
CA LYS A 174 -0.08 12.97 -28.90
C LYS A 174 1.33 13.55 -28.95
N PRO A 175 1.58 14.60 -29.77
CA PRO A 175 2.88 15.24 -29.83
C PRO A 175 3.28 15.75 -28.44
N GLY A 176 4.57 15.64 -28.11
CA GLY A 176 5.12 16.03 -26.79
C GLY A 176 4.83 15.05 -25.64
N LYS A 177 4.02 14.01 -25.83
CA LYS A 177 3.71 12.99 -24.79
C LYS A 177 4.17 11.57 -25.13
N LEU A 178 4.75 11.36 -26.32
CA LEU A 178 5.17 10.06 -26.86
C LEU A 178 6.02 9.24 -25.87
N LYS A 179 7.09 9.81 -25.29
CA LYS A 179 7.96 9.09 -24.33
C LYS A 179 7.17 8.53 -23.14
N LYS A 180 6.24 9.31 -22.59
CA LYS A 180 5.38 8.88 -21.48
C LYS A 180 4.34 7.84 -21.93
N GLN A 181 3.79 7.97 -23.14
CA GLN A 181 2.83 7.01 -23.69
C GLN A 181 3.49 5.64 -23.94
N PHE A 182 4.68 5.61 -24.53
CA PHE A 182 5.47 4.39 -24.72
C PHE A 182 5.95 3.80 -23.39
N SER A 183 6.38 4.64 -22.45
CA SER A 183 6.76 4.16 -21.11
C SER A 183 5.58 3.56 -20.36
N LEU A 184 4.39 4.15 -20.49
CA LEU A 184 3.16 3.60 -19.90
C LEU A 184 2.81 2.27 -20.56
N PHE A 185 2.86 2.20 -21.90
CA PHE A 185 2.62 0.97 -22.66
C PHE A 185 3.55 -0.15 -22.21
N SER A 186 4.87 0.08 -22.15
CA SER A 186 5.83 -0.95 -21.73
C SER A 186 5.62 -1.40 -20.28
N LEU A 187 5.37 -0.46 -19.35
CA LEU A 187 5.09 -0.77 -17.95
C LEU A 187 3.84 -1.63 -17.80
N ILE A 188 2.77 -1.32 -18.53
CA ILE A 188 1.53 -2.09 -18.49
C ILE A 188 1.75 -3.50 -19.05
N HIS A 189 2.47 -3.63 -20.17
CA HIS A 189 2.74 -4.94 -20.78
C HIS A 189 3.58 -5.81 -19.84
N LEU A 190 4.65 -5.25 -19.29
CA LEU A 190 5.51 -5.94 -18.33
C LEU A 190 4.75 -6.33 -17.07
N ALA A 191 3.98 -5.41 -16.48
CA ALA A 191 3.19 -5.68 -15.29
C ALA A 191 2.15 -6.79 -15.53
N SER A 192 1.41 -6.70 -16.64
CA SER A 192 0.35 -7.67 -16.96
C SER A 192 0.94 -9.04 -17.29
N TYR A 193 2.10 -9.07 -17.96
CA TYR A 193 2.87 -10.29 -18.19
C TYR A 193 3.32 -10.95 -16.88
N LEU A 194 3.93 -10.18 -15.96
CA LEU A 194 4.41 -10.71 -14.69
C LEU A 194 3.26 -11.22 -13.83
N VAL A 195 2.19 -10.42 -13.67
CA VAL A 195 1.00 -10.83 -12.90
C VAL A 195 0.30 -12.03 -13.54
N GLY A 196 0.19 -12.07 -14.88
CA GLY A 196 -0.38 -13.21 -15.61
C GLY A 196 0.42 -14.50 -15.39
N ASN A 197 1.75 -14.43 -15.44
CA ASN A 197 2.61 -15.58 -15.16
C ASN A 197 2.52 -16.04 -13.69
N CYS A 198 2.49 -15.10 -12.73
CA CYS A 198 2.28 -15.44 -11.32
C CYS A 198 0.93 -16.15 -11.12
N CYS A 199 -0.14 -15.65 -11.75
CA CYS A 199 -1.46 -16.27 -11.71
C CYS A 199 -1.42 -17.69 -12.29
N ARG A 200 -0.83 -17.85 -13.48
CA ARG A 200 -0.67 -19.15 -14.15
C ARG A 200 0.07 -20.15 -13.28
N SER A 201 1.21 -19.77 -12.71
CA SER A 201 2.01 -20.65 -11.86
C SER A 201 1.27 -21.01 -10.57
N ALA A 202 0.59 -20.04 -9.94
CA ALA A 202 -0.20 -20.29 -8.75
C ALA A 202 -1.36 -21.28 -9.01
N ILE A 203 -2.09 -21.13 -10.12
CA ILE A 203 -3.18 -22.04 -10.50
C ILE A 203 -2.65 -23.45 -10.78
N LYS A 204 -1.51 -23.58 -11.49
CA LYS A 204 -0.88 -24.89 -11.72
C LYS A 204 -0.50 -25.58 -10.42
N ASN A 205 0.13 -24.86 -9.50
CA ASN A 205 0.52 -25.39 -8.19
C ASN A 205 -0.70 -25.87 -7.40
N VAL A 206 -1.76 -25.05 -7.37
CA VAL A 206 -3.04 -25.40 -6.72
C VAL A 206 -3.68 -26.64 -7.37
N GLY A 207 -3.55 -26.80 -8.69
CA GLY A 207 -4.03 -27.96 -9.43
C GLY A 207 -3.31 -29.26 -9.08
N VAL A 208 -2.01 -29.19 -8.77
CA VAL A 208 -1.23 -30.35 -8.28
C VAL A 208 -1.62 -30.68 -6.85
N GLY A 209 -1.82 -29.67 -6.00
CA GLY A 209 -2.29 -29.88 -4.64
C GLY A 209 -2.34 -28.59 -3.83
N LYS A 210 -3.26 -28.53 -2.86
CA LYS A 210 -3.44 -27.36 -1.99
C LYS A 210 -2.16 -27.01 -1.22
N PHE A 211 -1.35 -28.02 -0.86
CA PHE A 211 -0.07 -27.85 -0.18
C PHE A 211 0.82 -26.79 -0.85
N TRP A 212 0.91 -26.83 -2.19
CA TRP A 212 1.77 -25.94 -2.98
C TRP A 212 1.33 -24.47 -2.99
N LEU A 213 0.12 -24.17 -2.50
CA LEU A 213 -0.31 -22.80 -2.21
C LEU A 213 -0.02 -22.42 -0.76
N PHE A 214 -0.34 -23.31 0.18
CA PHE A 214 -0.21 -23.06 1.61
C PHE A 214 1.24 -22.88 2.05
N PHE A 215 2.08 -23.85 1.72
CA PHE A 215 3.46 -23.90 2.17
C PHE A 215 4.24 -22.60 1.84
N PRO A 216 4.32 -22.15 0.58
CA PRO A 216 5.02 -20.89 0.29
C PRO A 216 4.33 -19.67 0.91
N SER A 217 2.99 -19.66 1.03
CA SER A 217 2.27 -18.54 1.65
C SER A 217 2.60 -18.40 3.14
N THR A 218 2.62 -19.51 3.88
CA THR A 218 2.95 -19.50 5.30
C THR A 218 4.41 -19.16 5.56
N LEU A 219 5.32 -19.56 4.67
CA LEU A 219 6.73 -19.16 4.75
C LEU A 219 6.90 -17.64 4.60
N VAL A 220 6.19 -17.02 3.65
CA VAL A 220 6.25 -15.56 3.46
C VAL A 220 5.69 -14.82 4.69
N ILE A 221 4.57 -15.29 5.24
CA ILE A 221 3.96 -14.71 6.45
C ILE A 221 4.91 -14.85 7.66
N CYS A 222 5.48 -16.04 7.83
CA CYS A 222 6.46 -16.33 8.87
C CYS A 222 7.67 -15.39 8.77
N ASN A 223 8.22 -15.23 7.56
CA ASN A 223 9.34 -14.33 7.30
C ASN A 223 9.01 -12.89 7.68
N ASP A 224 7.87 -12.36 7.25
CA ASP A 224 7.47 -10.97 7.56
C ASP A 224 7.30 -10.74 9.07
N ILE A 225 6.74 -11.71 9.80
CA ILE A 225 6.58 -11.64 11.27
C ILE A 225 7.94 -11.65 11.96
N PHE A 226 8.80 -12.62 11.66
CA PHE A 226 10.10 -12.75 12.33
C PHE A 226 11.07 -11.65 11.93
N ALA A 227 11.06 -11.20 10.68
CA ALA A 227 11.86 -10.06 10.24
C ALA A 227 11.47 -8.78 11.00
N TYR A 228 10.18 -8.58 11.25
CA TYR A 228 9.69 -7.48 12.07
C TYR A 228 10.11 -7.62 13.55
N ILE A 229 9.93 -8.79 14.16
CA ILE A 229 10.26 -9.03 15.56
C ILE A 229 11.76 -8.84 15.81
N VAL A 230 12.61 -9.52 15.04
CA VAL A 230 14.07 -9.44 15.17
C VAL A 230 14.55 -8.03 14.83
N GLY A 231 14.02 -7.45 13.75
CA GLY A 231 14.38 -6.09 13.35
C GLY A 231 14.02 -5.03 14.38
N LYS A 232 12.96 -5.24 15.18
CA LYS A 232 12.58 -4.32 16.27
C LYS A 232 13.41 -4.52 17.54
N LEU A 233 13.85 -5.75 17.83
CA LEU A 233 14.59 -6.07 19.05
C LEU A 233 16.09 -5.77 18.93
N ILE A 234 16.70 -6.09 17.78
CA ILE A 234 18.17 -6.08 17.59
C ILE A 234 18.58 -5.23 16.37
N GLY A 235 17.62 -4.68 15.63
CA GLY A 235 17.91 -3.97 14.38
C GLY A 235 18.56 -2.62 14.60
N HIS A 236 19.81 -2.49 14.14
CA HIS A 236 20.56 -1.23 14.18
C HIS A 236 20.98 -0.77 12.78
N THR A 237 21.20 -1.70 11.85
CA THR A 237 21.68 -1.38 10.50
C THR A 237 20.55 -1.39 9.46
N PRO A 238 20.26 -0.28 8.78
CA PRO A 238 19.22 -0.23 7.75
C PRO A 238 19.65 -1.01 6.50
N LEU A 239 18.74 -1.82 5.94
CA LEU A 239 19.01 -2.68 4.79
C LEU A 239 19.23 -1.88 3.50
N PHE A 240 18.43 -0.83 3.26
CA PHE A 240 18.60 0.08 2.12
C PHE A 240 17.95 1.45 2.38
N ARG A 241 18.45 2.49 1.69
CA ARG A 241 18.03 3.89 1.90
C ARG A 241 16.56 4.17 1.56
N LEU A 242 15.97 3.43 0.63
CA LEU A 242 14.56 3.57 0.24
C LEU A 242 13.57 3.10 1.33
N SER A 243 14.00 2.22 2.25
CA SER A 243 13.17 1.70 3.34
C SER A 243 13.95 1.68 4.66
N PRO A 244 14.14 2.84 5.30
CA PRO A 244 14.98 2.96 6.51
C PRO A 244 14.48 2.16 7.71
N LYS A 245 13.25 1.63 7.67
CA LYS A 245 12.66 0.80 8.73
C LYS A 245 12.99 -0.68 8.62
N LYS A 246 13.51 -1.14 7.47
CA LYS A 246 13.93 -2.54 7.29
C LYS A 246 15.40 -2.65 7.67
N THR A 247 15.73 -3.59 8.54
CA THR A 247 17.09 -3.78 9.06
C THR A 247 17.73 -5.06 8.54
N VAL A 248 19.06 -5.10 8.48
CA VAL A 248 19.81 -6.28 8.03
C VAL A 248 19.65 -7.43 9.02
N GLU A 249 19.68 -7.14 10.32
CA GLU A 249 19.51 -8.12 11.38
C GLU A 249 18.10 -8.73 11.34
N GLY A 250 17.09 -7.89 11.06
CA GLY A 250 15.73 -8.35 10.82
C GLY A 250 15.64 -9.29 9.61
N TYR A 251 16.30 -8.96 8.49
CA TYR A 251 16.32 -9.82 7.31
C TYR A 251 16.97 -11.19 7.61
N ILE A 252 18.12 -11.21 8.29
CA ILE A 252 18.81 -12.46 8.66
C ILE A 252 17.97 -13.28 9.64
N GLY A 253 17.37 -12.63 10.64
CA GLY A 253 16.47 -13.28 11.58
C GLY A 253 15.25 -13.90 10.90
N GLY A 254 14.58 -13.14 10.04
CA GLY A 254 13.47 -13.63 9.22
C GLY A 254 13.86 -14.86 8.40
N PHE A 255 15.03 -14.85 7.77
CA PHE A 255 15.55 -15.99 7.02
C PHE A 255 15.74 -17.24 7.90
N ILE A 256 16.45 -17.12 9.03
CA ILE A 256 16.73 -18.26 9.92
C ILE A 256 15.44 -18.86 10.48
N PHE A 257 14.54 -18.02 11.00
CA PHE A 257 13.28 -18.50 11.56
C PHE A 257 12.35 -19.11 10.50
N THR A 258 12.38 -18.59 9.27
CA THR A 258 11.62 -19.18 8.15
C THR A 258 12.14 -20.56 7.77
N LEU A 259 13.46 -20.79 7.80
CA LEU A 259 14.05 -22.13 7.58
C LEU A 259 13.62 -23.11 8.66
N ILE A 260 13.71 -22.70 9.93
CA ILE A 260 13.29 -23.53 11.07
C ILE A 260 11.79 -23.87 10.96
N TYR A 261 10.96 -22.86 10.70
CA TYR A 261 9.53 -23.06 10.52
C TYR A 261 9.22 -23.98 9.33
N GLY A 262 9.91 -23.81 8.20
CA GLY A 262 9.74 -24.66 7.02
C GLY A 262 10.07 -26.12 7.29
N TYR A 263 11.16 -26.38 8.02
CA TYR A 263 11.54 -27.73 8.45
C TYR A 263 10.45 -28.34 9.34
N ILE A 264 10.03 -27.64 10.39
CA ILE A 264 8.99 -28.08 11.32
C ILE A 264 7.66 -28.34 10.58
N PHE A 265 7.26 -27.44 9.68
CA PHE A 265 6.03 -27.57 8.91
C PHE A 265 6.04 -28.82 8.03
N ILE A 266 7.14 -29.08 7.33
CA ILE A 266 7.29 -30.28 6.51
C ILE A 266 7.24 -31.53 7.38
N SER A 267 7.98 -31.56 8.49
CA SER A 267 7.99 -32.72 9.42
C SER A 267 6.57 -33.07 9.91
N PHE A 268 5.80 -32.08 10.36
CA PHE A 268 4.40 -32.30 10.75
C PHE A 268 3.53 -32.78 9.58
N THR A 269 3.73 -32.22 8.38
CA THR A 269 2.94 -32.62 7.21
C THR A 269 3.27 -34.05 6.76
N THR A 270 4.54 -34.48 6.85
CA THR A 270 4.95 -35.84 6.51
C THR A 270 4.44 -36.89 7.51
N GLU A 271 4.32 -36.54 8.79
CA GLU A 271 3.71 -37.42 9.80
C GLU A 271 2.20 -37.59 9.58
N ILE A 272 1.53 -36.58 9.03
CA ILE A 272 0.10 -36.61 8.70
C ILE A 272 -0.20 -37.37 7.40
N HIS A 273 0.82 -37.71 6.59
CA HIS A 273 0.68 -38.42 5.31
C HIS A 273 0.44 -39.93 5.42
N SER A 274 -0.45 -40.31 6.35
CA SER A 274 -1.29 -41.52 6.26
C SER A 274 -2.74 -41.15 5.89
N PHE A 275 -2.91 -40.16 5.00
CA PHE A 275 -4.17 -39.78 4.34
C PHE A 275 -3.91 -39.33 2.90
#